data_AF-A0A0K2RIX4-F1
#
_entry.id   AF-A0A0K2RIX4-F1
#
_cell.length_a   1.000
_cell.length_b   1.000
_cell.length_c   1.000
_cell.angle_alpha   90.00
_cell.angle_beta   90.00
_cell.angle_gamma   90.00
#
_symmetry.space_group_name_H-M   'P 1'
#
loop_
_entity.id
_entity.type
_entity.pdbx_description
1 polymer ?
#
loop_
_entity_poly.entity_id
_entity_poly.type
_entity_poly.pdbx_seq_one_letter_code
_entity_poly.pdbx_strand_id
1 'polypeptide(L)'
;MAALKTAKAVDATTLELTLSAPDPAFLNYLSKDASFMQSPASFGNADIATKPVGSGPYVLDTAATVTGTSYSYHRNPNYWTRVWCTTTTLSSTSTVTRPPC
;
A
#
# COMPACT_ATOMS: atom_id res chain seq x y z
N MET A 1 -2.62 -17.28 4.55
CA MET A 1 -3.97 -16.79 4.94
C MET A 1 -5.05 -17.87 4.75
N ALA A 2 -4.83 -19.11 5.21
CA ALA A 2 -5.78 -20.20 4.97
C ALA A 2 -6.94 -20.26 5.98
N ALA A 3 -6.84 -19.55 7.11
CA ALA A 3 -7.80 -19.62 8.21
C ALA A 3 -8.83 -18.48 8.23
N LEU A 4 -8.71 -17.44 7.38
CA LEU A 4 -9.69 -16.34 7.37
C LEU A 4 -11.01 -16.82 6.75
N LYS A 5 -12.08 -16.84 7.53
CA LYS A 5 -13.41 -17.27 7.09
C LYS A 5 -14.26 -16.11 6.61
N THR A 6 -14.36 -15.04 7.40
CA THR A 6 -15.15 -13.85 7.06
C THR A 6 -14.48 -12.58 7.59
N ALA A 7 -14.67 -11.48 6.86
CA ALA A 7 -14.33 -10.13 7.30
C ALA A 7 -15.58 -9.25 7.22
N LYS A 8 -15.95 -8.60 8.32
CA LYS A 8 -17.16 -7.77 8.43
C LYS A 8 -16.81 -6.42 9.04
N ALA A 9 -17.10 -5.34 8.31
CA ALA A 9 -17.07 -4.01 8.89
C ALA A 9 -18.28 -3.86 9.83
N VAL A 10 -18.01 -3.69 11.13
CA VAL A 10 -19.06 -3.49 12.14
C VAL A 10 -19.44 -2.02 12.19
N ASP A 11 -18.47 -1.13 12.05
CA ASP A 11 -18.64 0.32 11.91
C ASP A 11 -17.53 0.93 11.03
N ALA A 12 -17.48 2.26 10.93
CA ALA A 12 -16.52 2.98 10.08
C ALA A 12 -15.04 2.80 10.49
N THR A 13 -14.79 2.34 11.72
CA THR A 13 -13.45 2.20 12.32
C THR A 13 -13.18 0.81 12.92
N THR A 14 -14.16 -0.10 12.90
CA THR A 14 -14.07 -1.44 13.50
C THR A 14 -14.30 -2.53 12.46
N LEU A 15 -13.32 -3.44 12.33
CA LEU A 15 -13.37 -4.62 11.48
C LEU A 15 -13.36 -5.89 12.34
N GLU A 16 -14.37 -6.74 12.15
CA GLU A 16 -14.45 -8.07 12.76
C GLU A 16 -13.95 -9.14 11.77
N LEU A 17 -12.97 -9.93 12.20
CA LEU A 17 -12.36 -11.00 11.40
C LEU A 17 -12.61 -12.35 12.08
N THR A 18 -13.34 -13.23 11.42
CA THR A 18 -13.64 -14.58 11.93
C THR A 18 -12.68 -15.58 11.30
N LEU A 19 -11.95 -16.32 12.13
CA LEU A 19 -11.08 -17.40 11.70
C LEU A 19 -11.77 -18.76 11.84
N SER A 20 -11.51 -19.68 10.90
CA SER A 20 -12.01 -21.06 10.95
C SER A 20 -11.26 -21.93 11.96
N ALA A 21 -10.02 -21.56 12.29
CA ALA A 21 -9.18 -22.18 13.32
C ALA A 21 -8.24 -21.13 13.94
N PRO A 22 -7.76 -21.31 15.18
CA PRO A 22 -6.76 -20.43 15.77
C PRO A 22 -5.48 -20.40 14.91
N ASP A 23 -5.06 -19.21 14.48
CA ASP A 23 -3.82 -19.00 13.72
C ASP A 23 -2.97 -17.90 14.38
N PRO A 24 -1.90 -18.25 15.12
CA PRO A 24 -1.03 -17.27 15.77
C PRO A 24 -0.20 -16.45 14.77
N ALA A 25 -0.05 -16.93 13.53
CA ALA A 25 0.65 -16.19 12.48
C ALA A 25 -0.25 -15.16 11.77
N PHE A 26 -1.54 -15.10 12.10
CA PHE A 26 -2.51 -14.24 11.41
C PHE A 26 -2.12 -12.75 11.44
N LEU A 27 -1.68 -12.24 12.60
CA LEU A 27 -1.19 -10.86 12.73
C LEU A 27 0.07 -10.59 11.89
N ASN A 28 0.95 -11.59 11.76
CA ASN A 28 2.12 -11.47 10.90
C ASN A 28 1.72 -11.41 9.42
N TYR A 29 0.69 -12.15 9.00
CA TYR A 29 0.17 -12.03 7.63
C TYR A 29 -0.45 -10.66 7.36
N LEU A 30 -1.14 -10.07 8.34
CA LEU A 30 -1.70 -8.71 8.25
C LEU A 30 -0.63 -7.61 8.14
N SER A 31 0.61 -7.92 8.51
CA SER A 31 1.74 -6.97 8.45
C SER A 31 2.55 -7.09 7.15
N LYS A 32 2.20 -8.02 6.27
CA LYS A 32 2.91 -8.30 5.01
C LYS A 32 2.22 -7.64 3.82
N ASP A 33 2.91 -7.73 2.69
CA ASP A 33 2.62 -7.07 1.42
C ASP A 33 1.20 -7.33 0.89
N ALA A 34 0.66 -8.52 1.16
CA ALA A 34 -0.71 -8.89 0.77
C ALA A 34 -1.81 -8.15 1.55
N SER A 35 -1.45 -7.41 2.60
CA SER A 35 -2.38 -6.73 3.51
C SER A 35 -2.31 -5.21 3.36
N PHE A 36 -1.75 -4.70 2.26
CA PHE A 36 -1.79 -3.28 1.96
C PHE A 36 -3.22 -2.82 1.67
N MET A 37 -3.61 -1.72 2.29
CA MET A 37 -4.94 -1.15 2.15
C MET A 37 -5.01 -0.26 0.91
N GLN A 38 -5.74 -0.74 -0.09
CA GLN A 38 -6.02 -0.04 -1.33
C GLN A 38 -7.37 0.70 -1.25
N SER A 39 -7.46 1.84 -1.93
CA SER A 39 -8.70 2.62 -2.02
C SER A 39 -9.81 1.82 -2.72
N PRO A 40 -11.00 1.65 -2.08
CA PRO A 40 -12.14 0.99 -2.70
C PRO A 40 -12.60 1.66 -4.00
N ALA A 41 -12.41 2.99 -4.12
CA ALA A 41 -12.76 3.74 -5.32
C ALA A 41 -11.93 3.33 -6.56
N SER A 42 -10.79 2.65 -6.36
CA SER A 42 -9.92 2.21 -7.45
C SER A 42 -10.19 0.78 -7.92
N PHE A 43 -11.03 0.00 -7.22
CA PHE A 43 -11.31 -1.42 -7.54
C PHE A 43 -11.97 -1.63 -8.90
N GLY A 44 -12.71 -0.65 -9.41
CA GLY A 44 -13.34 -0.71 -10.74
C GLY A 44 -12.43 -0.30 -11.90
N ASN A 45 -11.22 0.20 -11.62
CA ASN A 45 -10.37 0.77 -12.66
C ASN A 45 -9.52 -0.30 -13.35
N ALA A 46 -9.49 -0.29 -14.68
CA ALA A 46 -8.69 -1.24 -15.46
C ALA A 46 -7.18 -1.09 -15.25
N ASP A 47 -6.72 0.08 -14.79
CA ASP A 47 -5.32 0.41 -14.51
C ASP A 47 -4.93 0.21 -13.03
N ILE A 48 -5.75 -0.49 -12.25
CA ILE A 48 -5.48 -0.77 -10.83
C ILE A 48 -4.09 -1.41 -10.59
N ALA A 49 -3.62 -2.23 -11.53
CA ALA A 49 -2.32 -2.89 -11.46
C ALA A 49 -1.13 -1.95 -11.71
N THR A 50 -1.34 -0.83 -12.42
CA THR A 50 -0.28 0.10 -12.84
C THR A 50 -0.37 1.46 -12.18
N LYS A 51 -1.52 1.80 -11.59
CA LYS A 51 -1.77 3.03 -10.82
C LYS A 51 -2.26 2.70 -9.40
N PRO A 52 -1.35 2.33 -8.49
CA PRO A 52 -1.73 2.00 -7.12
C PRO A 52 -2.21 3.23 -6.37
N VAL A 53 -3.41 3.15 -5.79
CA VAL A 53 -3.98 4.17 -4.90
C VAL A 53 -4.16 3.56 -3.52
N GLY A 54 -3.24 3.88 -2.60
CA GLY A 54 -3.25 3.38 -1.23
C GLY A 54 -3.19 4.50 -0.19
N SER A 55 -3.18 4.12 1.09
CA SER A 55 -3.07 5.06 2.22
C SER A 55 -1.64 5.50 2.54
N GLY A 56 -0.67 5.16 1.70
CA GLY A 56 0.76 5.37 1.95
C GLY A 56 1.22 6.83 1.92
N PRO A 57 2.46 7.10 2.38
CA PRO A 57 3.06 8.44 2.42
C PRO A 57 3.42 9.00 1.05
N TYR A 58 3.42 8.18 0.00
CA TYR A 58 3.78 8.59 -1.35
C TYR A 58 2.76 8.12 -2.39
N VAL A 59 2.61 8.91 -3.44
CA VAL A 59 1.75 8.66 -4.61
C VAL A 59 2.65 8.42 -5.82
N LEU A 60 2.36 7.40 -6.63
CA LEU A 60 3.13 7.10 -7.83
C LEU A 60 2.95 8.22 -8.88
N ASP A 61 4.06 8.76 -9.38
CA ASP A 61 4.09 9.64 -10.53
C ASP A 61 4.24 8.81 -11.81
N THR A 62 3.14 8.58 -12.50
CA THR A 62 3.16 7.82 -13.76
C THR A 62 3.85 8.56 -14.91
N ALA A 63 3.98 9.89 -14.85
CA ALA A 63 4.65 10.66 -15.90
C ALA A 63 6.18 10.60 -15.78
N ALA A 64 6.70 10.56 -14.56
CA ALA A 64 8.13 10.41 -14.27
C ALA A 64 8.57 8.95 -14.02
N THR A 65 7.65 7.99 -14.20
CA THR A 65 7.92 6.55 -14.07
C THR A 65 8.23 5.95 -15.44
N VAL A 66 9.35 5.23 -15.52
CA VAL A 66 9.74 4.40 -16.65
C VAL A 66 9.60 2.94 -16.21
N THR A 67 8.52 2.29 -16.62
CA THR A 67 8.23 0.89 -16.28
C THR A 67 9.43 -0.01 -16.57
N GLY A 68 9.90 -0.73 -15.55
CA GLY A 68 11.07 -1.63 -15.65
C GLY A 68 12.43 -0.97 -15.37
N THR A 69 12.49 0.36 -15.27
CA THR A 69 13.74 1.11 -15.03
C THR A 69 13.68 1.95 -13.76
N SER A 70 12.66 2.80 -13.62
CA SER A 70 12.51 3.72 -12.50
C SER A 70 11.04 4.01 -12.20
N TYR A 71 10.68 4.00 -10.92
CA TYR A 71 9.39 4.40 -10.40
C TYR A 71 9.58 5.66 -9.55
N SER A 72 8.93 6.74 -9.95
CA SER A 72 9.01 8.02 -9.24
C SER A 72 7.77 8.20 -8.37
N TYR A 73 7.95 8.66 -7.14
CA TYR A 73 6.86 8.87 -6.20
C TYR A 73 6.93 10.27 -5.56
N HIS A 74 5.78 10.94 -5.48
CA HIS A 74 5.60 12.22 -4.79
C HIS A 74 5.04 12.03 -3.39
N ARG A 75 5.43 12.88 -2.43
CA ARG A 75 4.80 12.89 -1.10
C ARG A 75 3.29 13.11 -1.21
N ASN A 76 2.53 12.28 -0.53
CA ASN A 76 1.10 12.48 -0.34
C ASN A 76 0.88 13.66 0.63
N PRO A 77 0.34 14.82 0.18
CA PRO A 77 0.12 15.96 1.06
C PRO A 77 -0.88 15.66 2.19
N ASN A 78 -1.80 14.72 1.94
CA ASN A 78 -2.88 14.34 2.87
C ASN A 78 -2.51 13.10 3.71
N TYR A 79 -1.23 12.76 3.80
CA TYR A 79 -0.81 11.64 4.65
C TYR A 79 -1.05 11.95 6.12
N TRP A 80 -1.65 11.01 6.84
CA TRP A 80 -2.11 11.15 8.21
C TRP A 80 -0.98 11.34 9.24
N THR A 81 0.27 11.00 8.88
CA THR A 81 1.46 11.17 9.74
C THR A 81 2.49 12.12 9.10
N ARG A 82 3.34 12.74 9.92
CA ARG A 82 4.45 13.57 9.43
C ARG A 82 5.48 12.70 8.71
N VAL A 83 5.53 12.82 7.39
CA VAL A 83 6.59 12.25 6.56
C VAL A 83 7.68 13.31 6.31
N TRP A 84 8.93 12.90 6.54
CA TRP A 84 10.13 13.74 6.52
C TRP A 84 10.77 13.88 5.12
N CYS A 85 10.44 12.99 4.18
CA CYS A 85 10.94 13.04 2.81
C CYS A 85 9.86 13.49 1.82
N THR A 86 10.24 14.35 0.88
CA THR A 86 9.30 15.00 -0.05
C THR A 86 9.13 14.25 -1.37
N THR A 87 10.11 13.45 -1.79
CA THR A 87 10.09 12.69 -3.05
C THR A 87 10.95 11.43 -2.89
N THR A 88 10.58 10.32 -3.53
CA THR A 88 11.39 9.10 -3.57
C THR A 88 11.35 8.48 -4.97
N THR A 89 12.51 8.14 -5.51
CA THR A 89 12.62 7.43 -6.80
C THR A 89 13.24 6.05 -6.56
N LEU A 90 12.58 5.01 -7.08
CA LEU A 90 12.93 3.61 -6.96
C LEU A 90 13.45 3.13 -8.33
N SER A 91 14.74 2.84 -8.45
CA SER A 91 15.32 2.31 -9.71
C SER A 91 15.56 0.79 -9.62
N SER A 92 15.35 0.06 -10.72
CA SER A 92 15.51 -1.41 -10.76
C SER A 92 16.95 -1.87 -10.50
N THR A 93 17.93 -0.97 -10.60
CA THR A 93 19.33 -1.22 -10.26
C THR A 93 19.59 -0.96 -8.76
N SER A 94 18.88 -1.67 -7.88
CA SER A 94 19.09 -1.81 -6.42
C SER A 94 19.44 -0.57 -5.57
N THR A 95 19.31 0.64 -6.10
CA THR A 95 19.68 1.87 -5.42
C THR A 95 18.40 2.67 -5.26
N VAL A 96 17.77 2.53 -4.11
CA VAL A 96 16.87 3.57 -3.61
C VAL A 96 17.75 4.77 -3.33
N THR A 97 17.93 5.62 -4.32
CA THR A 97 18.55 6.93 -4.13
C THR A 97 17.57 7.73 -3.29
N ARG A 98 17.76 7.66 -1.96
CA ARG A 98 17.11 8.55 -1.00
C ARG A 98 17.63 9.96 -1.32
N PRO A 99 16.82 10.87 -1.89
CA PRO A 99 17.22 12.27 -1.88
C PRO A 99 17.37 12.73 -0.42
N PRO A 100 18.21 13.74 -0.14
CA PRO A 100 18.34 14.25 1.22
C PRO A 100 16.97 14.73 1.70
N CYS A 101 16.62 14.31 2.92
CA CYS A 101 15.52 14.90 3.68
C CYS A 101 15.70 16.43 3.74
#